data_AF-A0A939UX92-F1
#
_entry.id   AF-A0A939UX92-F1
#
_cell.length_a   1.000
_cell.length_b   1.000
_cell.length_c   1.000
_cell.angle_alpha   90.00
_cell.angle_beta   90.00
_cell.angle_gamma   90.00
#
_symmetry.space_group_name_H-M   'P 1'
#
loop_
_entity.id
_entity.type
_entity.pdbx_description
1 polymer ?
#
loop_
_entity_poly.entity_id
_entity_poly.type
_entity_poly.pdbx_seq_one_letter_code
_entity_poly.pdbx_strand_id
1 'polypeptide(L)' 'MATYAITLNESTRSGKALMSYLQELGVLVQKLTPSKQNSYLRSQADKRAGRIEKFDSAEEMFQSLGI' A
#
# COMPACT_ATOMS: atom_id res chain seq x y z
N MET A 1 14.92 27.01 2.00
CA MET A 1 13.83 26.41 1.21
C MET A 1 12.89 25.75 2.21
N ALA A 2 11.65 26.25 2.34
CA ALA A 2 10.69 25.73 3.30
C ALA A 2 9.86 24.62 2.64
N THR A 3 9.73 23.47 3.31
CA THR A 3 8.90 22.35 2.87
C THR A 3 7.60 22.36 3.66
N TYR A 4 6.48 22.45 2.97
CA TYR A 4 5.15 22.40 3.57
C TYR A 4 4.49 21.05 3.24
N ALA A 5 3.99 20.36 4.28
CA ALA A 5 3.23 19.14 4.12
C ALA A 5 1.74 19.45 4.25
N ILE A 6 0.95 19.06 3.24
CA ILE A 6 -0.50 19.20 3.25
C ILE A 6 -1.09 17.79 3.20
N THR A 7 -1.91 17.43 4.19
CA THR A 7 -2.62 16.15 4.20
C THR A 7 -3.92 16.30 3.41
N LEU A 8 -4.11 15.48 2.39
CA LEU A 8 -5.28 15.49 1.54
C LEU A 8 -5.97 14.12 1.52
N ASN A 9 -7.30 14.13 1.54
CA ASN A 9 -8.09 12.91 1.34
C ASN A 9 -8.40 12.70 -0.15
N GLU A 10 -7.62 11.83 -0.79
CA GLU A 10 -7.71 11.48 -2.21
C GLU A 10 -9.04 10.81 -2.61
N SER A 11 -9.82 10.34 -1.63
CA SER A 11 -11.09 9.65 -1.85
C SER A 11 -12.23 10.60 -2.25
N THR A 12 -12.10 11.88 -1.89
CA THR A 12 -13.12 12.90 -2.09
C THR A 12 -13.09 13.47 -3.52
N ARG A 13 -14.23 14.00 -4.00
CA ARG A 13 -14.33 14.61 -5.34
C ARG A 13 -13.34 15.76 -5.54
N SER A 14 -13.17 16.59 -4.50
CA SER A 14 -12.21 17.69 -4.46
C SER A 14 -10.76 17.18 -4.43
N GLY A 15 -10.47 16.15 -3.64
CA GLY A 15 -9.16 15.50 -3.61
C GLY A 15 -8.73 14.97 -4.98
N LYS A 16 -9.63 14.27 -5.68
CA LYS A 16 -9.36 13.76 -7.05
C LYS A 16 -9.08 14.89 -8.04
N ALA A 17 -9.89 15.94 -8.05
CA ALA A 17 -9.70 17.08 -8.94
C ALA A 17 -8.36 17.78 -8.71
N LEU A 18 -7.95 17.94 -7.46
CA LEU A 18 -6.66 18.53 -7.10
C LEU A 18 -5.49 17.62 -7.50
N MET A 19 -5.61 16.30 -7.33
CA MET A 19 -4.58 15.35 -7.77
C MET A 19 -4.42 15.34 -9.29
N SER A 20 -5.52 15.41 -10.06
CA SER A 20 -5.49 15.55 -11.52
C SER A 20 -4.79 16.85 -11.95
N TYR A 21 -5.14 17.97 -11.30
CA TYR A 21 -4.51 19.26 -11.56
C TYR A 21 -3.00 19.25 -11.28
N LEU A 22 -2.57 18.63 -10.17
CA LEU A 22 -1.15 18.51 -9.84
C LEU A 22 -0.39 17.61 -10.84
N GLN A 23 -1.05 16.57 -11.38
CA GLN A 23 -0.48 15.73 -12.44
C GLN A 23 -0.30 16.50 -13.75
N GLU A 24 -1.27 17.33 -14.14
CA GLU A 24 -1.18 18.17 -15.34
C GLU A 24 -0.06 19.22 -15.25
N LEU A 25 0.21 19.73 -14.04
CA LEU A 25 1.33 20.64 -13.77
C LEU A 25 2.71 19.95 -13.75
N GLY A 26 2.77 18.62 -13.90
CA GLY A 26 4.02 17.87 -13.86
C GLY A 26 4.62 17.75 -12.46
N VAL A 27 3.83 17.96 -11.41
CA VAL A 27 4.29 17.77 -10.03
C VAL A 27 4.51 16.29 -9.78
N LEU A 28 5.73 15.92 -9.36
CA LEU A 28 6.06 14.55 -8.95
C LEU A 28 5.31 14.19 -7.67
N VAL A 29 4.16 13.55 -7.83
CA VAL A 29 3.40 12.99 -6.72
C VAL A 29 4.06 11.67 -6.29
N GLN A 30 4.86 11.72 -5.22
CA GLN A 30 5.36 10.50 -4.58
C GLN A 30 4.23 9.89 -3.75
N LYS A 31 3.49 8.94 -4.34
CA LYS A 31 2.53 8.14 -3.59
C LYS A 31 3.32 7.30 -2.59
N LEU A 32 3.14 7.59 -1.29
CA LEU A 32 3.56 6.69 -0.23
C LEU A 32 2.62 5.50 -0.25
N THR A 33 2.90 4.55 -1.15
CA THR A 33 2.22 3.25 -1.12
C THR A 33 2.51 2.64 0.25
N PRO A 34 1.51 2.35 1.08
CA PRO A 34 1.77 1.67 2.35
C PRO A 34 2.48 0.36 2.02
N SER A 35 3.71 0.19 2.51
CA SER A 35 4.57 -0.97 2.20
C SER A 35 4.03 -2.29 2.74
N LYS A 36 2.90 -2.25 3.47
CA LYS A 36 2.20 -3.43 3.93
C LYS A 36 1.30 -3.93 2.81
N GLN A 37 1.89 -4.75 1.93
CA GLN A 37 1.12 -5.71 1.15
C GLN A 37 0.23 -6.47 2.14
N ASN A 38 -1.08 -6.25 2.06
CA ASN A 38 -2.06 -6.84 2.96
C ASN A 38 -1.81 -8.36 3.00
N SER A 39 -1.53 -8.92 4.19
CA SER A 39 -1.18 -10.33 4.37
C SER A 39 -2.20 -11.25 3.71
N TYR A 40 -3.47 -10.83 3.70
CA TYR A 40 -4.55 -11.49 2.99
C TYR A 40 -4.33 -11.63 1.48
N LEU A 41 -3.86 -10.56 0.81
CA LEU A 41 -3.58 -10.57 -0.63
C LEU A 41 -2.37 -11.44 -0.96
N ARG A 42 -1.35 -11.45 -0.09
CA ARG A 42 -0.18 -12.35 -0.20
C ARG A 42 -0.61 -13.81 -0.07
N SER A 43 -1.38 -14.16 0.97
CA SER A 43 -1.90 -15.51 1.15
C SER A 43 -2.83 -15.97 0.01
N GLN A 44 -3.59 -15.06 -0.61
CA GLN A 44 -4.36 -15.41 -1.82
C GLN A 44 -3.46 -15.70 -3.03
N ALA A 45 -2.38 -14.94 -3.21
CA ALA A 45 -1.42 -15.18 -4.28
C ALA A 45 -0.68 -16.51 -4.09
N ASP A 46 -0.26 -16.83 -2.87
CA ASP A 46 0.46 -18.07 -2.55
C ASP A 46 -0.42 -19.31 -2.76
N LYS A 47 -1.71 -19.24 -2.37
CA LYS A 47 -2.70 -20.28 -2.69
C LYS A 47 -2.88 -20.48 -4.19
N ARG A 48 -2.95 -19.40 -4.98
CA ARG A 48 -3.06 -19.48 -6.45
C ARG A 48 -1.79 -20.00 -7.11
N ALA A 49 -0.62 -19.75 -6.51
CA ALA A 49 0.67 -20.24 -6.98
C ALA A 49 0.97 -21.69 -6.56
N GLY A 50 0.06 -22.36 -5.85
CA GLY A 50 0.24 -23.74 -5.38
C GLY A 50 1.29 -23.90 -4.28
N ARG A 51 1.75 -22.80 -3.66
CA ARG A 51 2.69 -22.84 -2.54
C ARG A 51 1.89 -22.99 -1.25
N ILE A 52 1.87 -24.20 -0.72
CA ILE A 52 1.31 -24.48 0.61
C ILE A 52 2.48 -24.48 1.59
N GLU A 53 2.66 -23.36 2.29
CA GLU A 53 3.57 -23.31 3.44
C GLU A 53 2.84 -23.91 4.65
N LYS A 54 3.46 -24.94 5.24
CA LYS A 54 3.03 -25.49 6.53
C LYS A 54 3.95 -24.88 7.58
N PHE A 55 3.36 -24.26 8.60
CA PHE A 55 4.07 -23.75 9.76
C PHE A 55 3.77 -24.66 10.94
N ASP A 56 4.77 -24.89 11.78
CA ASP A 56 4.62 -25.75 12.96
C ASP A 56 3.87 -25.01 14.09
N SER A 57 3.84 -23.66 14.04
CA SER A 57 3.10 -22.83 14.98
C SER A 57 2.55 -21.54 14.36
N ALA A 58 1.55 -20.95 15.01
CA ALA A 58 1.00 -19.65 14.61
C ALA A 58 2.05 -18.53 14.71
N GLU A 59 2.99 -18.64 15.64
CA GLU A 59 4.03 -17.63 15.89
C GLU A 59 5.05 -17.59 14.74
N GLU A 60 5.43 -18.75 14.22
CA GLU A 60 6.25 -18.88 13.01
C GLU A 60 5.55 -18.31 11.76
N MET A 61 4.23 -18.56 11.66
CA MET A 61 3.41 -17.99 10.59
C MET A 61 3.39 -16.45 10.63
N PHE A 62 3.23 -15.85 11.82
CA PHE A 62 3.22 -14.38 11.95
C PHE A 62 4.57 -13.75 11.59
N GLN A 63 5.68 -14.38 12.02
CA GLN A 63 7.03 -13.94 11.65
C GLN A 63 7.27 -13.99 10.14
N SER A 64 6.87 -15.09 9.46
CA SER A 64 6.99 -15.22 8.00
C SER A 64 6.16 -14.17 7.23
N LEU A 65 4.98 -13.85 7.75
CA LEU A 65 4.06 -12.89 7.15
C LEU A 65 4.39 -11.42 7.47
N GLY A 66 5.29 -11.16 8.43
CA GLY A 66 5.69 -9.82 8.83
C GLY A 66 4.58 -9.02 9.52
N ILE A 67 3.70 -9.73 10.24
CA ILE A 67 2.58 -9.17 11.03
C ILE A 67 2.77 -9.44 12.52
#